data_AF-A0A6J6BW62-F1
#
_entry.id   AF-A0A6J6BW62-F1
#
_cell.length_a   1.000
_cell.length_b   1.000
_cell.length_c   1.000
_cell.angle_alpha   90.00
_cell.angle_beta   90.00
_cell.angle_gamma   90.00
#
_symmetry.space_group_name_H-M   'P 1'
#
loop_
_entity.id
_entity.type
_entity.pdbx_description
1 polymer ?
#
loop_
_entity_poly.entity_id
_entity_poly.type
_entity_poly.pdbx_seq_one_letter_code
_entity_poly.pdbx_strand_id
1 'polypeptide(L)'
;MSVVIIALFVITVASLMVMTDVSAIMVAKRSLAQATEAAVMRGVHTLDRDSYYTGKGSMLTTPLALLNKRDHPAIPIDCQQASFDVLLELQNWSEDDTALKRHELQRISLTDFSCDGTSVSISTNAKVIFPFTLPFSSMNSALLTSSAASTNQVQEGFYLFGIRLH
;
A
#
# COMPACT_ATOMS: atom_id res chain seq x y z
N MET A 1 -20.18 -8.78 50.10
CA MET A 1 -20.85 -8.57 48.80
C MET A 1 -20.19 -7.49 47.94
N SER A 2 -19.51 -6.46 48.48
CA SER A 2 -18.87 -5.43 47.64
C SER A 2 -17.57 -5.83 46.94
N VAL A 3 -16.72 -6.68 47.54
CA VAL A 3 -15.39 -7.00 46.98
C VAL A 3 -15.48 -7.68 45.62
N VAL A 4 -16.43 -8.61 45.45
CA VAL A 4 -16.62 -9.34 44.18
C VAL A 4 -17.06 -8.39 43.06
N ILE A 5 -17.94 -7.43 43.36
CA ILE A 5 -18.44 -6.46 42.39
C ILE A 5 -17.33 -5.51 41.95
N ILE A 6 -16.53 -5.02 42.90
CA ILE A 6 -15.38 -4.15 42.61
C ILE A 6 -14.34 -4.89 41.78
N ALA A 7 -14.03 -6.15 42.12
CA ALA A 7 -13.10 -6.96 41.34
C ALA A 7 -13.59 -7.19 39.91
N LEU A 8 -14.87 -7.53 39.72
CA LEU A 8 -15.47 -7.68 38.39
C LEU A 8 -15.41 -6.39 37.59
N PHE A 9 -15.70 -5.25 38.21
CA PHE A 9 -15.62 -3.95 37.55
C PHE A 9 -14.20 -3.61 37.08
N VAL A 10 -13.18 -3.88 37.90
CA VAL A 10 -11.78 -3.65 37.50
C VAL A 10 -11.38 -4.55 36.34
N ILE A 11 -11.80 -5.82 36.36
CA ILE A 11 -11.52 -6.77 35.27
C ILE A 11 -12.19 -6.34 33.96
N THR A 12 -13.44 -5.88 34.00
CA THR A 12 -14.15 -5.44 32.79
C THR A 12 -13.56 -4.15 32.22
N VAL A 13 -13.17 -3.19 33.07
CA VAL A 13 -12.50 -1.97 32.58
C VAL A 13 -11.15 -2.30 31.96
N ALA A 14 -10.36 -3.19 32.59
CA ALA A 14 -9.08 -3.62 32.05
C ALA A 14 -9.23 -4.35 30.71
N SER A 15 -10.25 -5.20 30.55
CA SER A 15 -10.48 -5.91 29.28
C SER A 15 -10.91 -4.96 28.16
N LEU A 16 -11.75 -3.96 28.47
CA LEU A 16 -12.15 -2.93 27.50
C LEU A 16 -10.95 -2.10 27.01
N MET A 17 -10.03 -1.74 27.90
CA MET A 17 -8.81 -1.02 27.51
C MET A 17 -7.96 -1.83 26.53
N VAL A 18 -7.65 -3.09 26.87
CA VAL A 18 -6.86 -3.98 26.00
C VAL A 18 -7.54 -4.19 24.65
N MET A 19 -8.86 -4.41 24.64
CA MET A 19 -9.61 -4.60 23.39
C MET A 19 -9.56 -3.35 22.51
N THR A 20 -9.63 -2.17 23.12
CA THR A 20 -9.56 -0.89 22.39
C THR A 20 -8.19 -0.70 21.76
N ASP A 21 -7.11 -0.97 22.49
CA ASP A 21 -5.74 -0.85 21.96
C ASP A 21 -5.50 -1.79 20.76
N VAL A 22 -5.89 -3.07 20.87
CA VAL A 22 -5.76 -4.04 19.77
C VAL A 22 -6.56 -3.60 18.55
N SER A 23 -7.78 -3.09 18.77
CA SER A 23 -8.62 -2.59 17.68
C SER A 23 -8.00 -1.39 16.96
N ALA A 24 -7.37 -0.47 17.70
CA ALA A 24 -6.69 0.68 17.14
C ALA A 24 -5.50 0.25 16.26
N ILE A 25 -4.71 -0.73 16.70
CA ILE A 25 -3.58 -1.28 15.94
C ILE A 25 -4.06 -1.93 14.63
N MET A 26 -5.11 -2.73 14.69
CA MET A 26 -5.63 -3.43 13.51
C MET A 26 -6.10 -2.44 12.44
N VAL A 27 -6.79 -1.38 12.86
CA VAL A 27 -7.23 -0.33 11.93
C VAL A 27 -6.04 0.45 11.38
N ALA A 28 -5.06 0.79 12.22
CA ALA A 28 -3.84 1.47 11.80
C ALA A 28 -3.06 0.65 10.75
N LYS A 29 -2.95 -0.68 10.96
CA LYS A 29 -2.31 -1.59 10.00
C LYS A 29 -3.03 -1.59 8.64
N ARG A 30 -4.37 -1.58 8.64
CA ARG A 30 -5.16 -1.53 7.40
C ARG A 30 -4.96 -0.20 6.65
N SER A 31 -4.91 0.91 7.38
CA SER A 31 -4.63 2.23 6.80
C SER A 31 -3.21 2.29 6.18
N LEU A 32 -2.20 1.74 6.89
CA LEU A 32 -0.84 1.61 6.35
C LEU A 32 -0.82 0.76 5.07
N ALA A 33 -1.53 -0.37 5.06
CA ALA A 33 -1.63 -1.23 3.88
C ALA A 33 -2.25 -0.49 2.68
N GLN A 34 -3.34 0.25 2.91
CA GLN A 34 -3.98 1.04 1.86
C GLN A 34 -3.07 2.16 1.32
N ALA A 35 -2.32 2.84 2.19
CA ALA A 35 -1.33 3.84 1.78
C ALA A 35 -0.20 3.20 0.96
N THR A 36 0.29 2.03 1.37
CA THR A 36 1.29 1.29 0.58
C THR A 36 0.76 0.86 -0.77
N GLU A 37 -0.47 0.33 -0.83
CA GLU A 37 -1.09 -0.07 -2.09
C GLU A 37 -1.28 1.13 -3.02
N ALA A 38 -1.74 2.27 -2.50
CA ALA A 38 -1.88 3.50 -3.28
C ALA A 38 -0.51 3.98 -3.81
N ALA A 39 0.53 3.96 -2.97
CA ALA A 39 1.88 4.35 -3.38
C ALA A 39 2.46 3.42 -4.45
N VAL A 40 2.32 2.10 -4.28
CA VAL A 40 2.73 1.13 -5.32
C VAL A 40 1.98 1.39 -6.62
N MET A 41 0.66 1.59 -6.56
CA MET A 41 -0.16 1.83 -7.74
C MET A 41 0.26 3.10 -8.49
N ARG A 42 0.70 4.14 -7.78
CA ARG A 42 1.31 5.32 -8.42
C ARG A 42 2.66 5.00 -9.04
N GLY A 43 3.52 4.27 -8.33
CA GLY A 43 4.84 3.86 -8.83
C GLY A 43 4.77 3.02 -10.10
N VAL A 44 3.87 2.03 -10.19
CA VAL A 44 3.75 1.19 -11.40
C VAL A 44 3.18 1.91 -12.61
N HIS A 45 2.47 3.02 -12.40
CA HIS A 45 1.93 3.85 -13.48
C HIS A 45 2.96 4.85 -14.03
N THR A 46 4.17 4.91 -13.47
CA THR A 46 5.26 5.70 -14.02
C THR A 46 5.84 5.00 -15.25
N LEU A 47 5.55 5.55 -16.42
CA LEU A 47 5.94 4.95 -17.69
C LEU A 47 7.35 5.41 -18.11
N ASP A 48 8.23 4.46 -18.43
CA ASP A 48 9.46 4.78 -19.15
C ASP A 48 9.14 5.03 -20.63
N ARG A 49 9.10 6.30 -21.01
CA ARG A 49 8.79 6.71 -22.39
C ARG A 49 9.85 6.23 -23.36
N ASP A 50 11.11 6.21 -22.96
CA ASP A 50 12.20 5.88 -23.88
C ASP A 50 12.12 4.41 -24.26
N SER A 51 12.03 3.47 -23.32
CA SER A 51 11.84 2.05 -23.68
C SER A 51 10.47 1.73 -24.27
N TYR A 52 9.41 2.48 -23.93
CA TYR A 52 8.08 2.28 -24.52
C TYR A 52 8.05 2.64 -26.01
N TYR A 53 8.69 3.75 -26.42
CA TYR A 53 8.71 4.17 -27.82
C TYR A 53 9.90 3.61 -28.62
N THR A 54 11.03 3.31 -27.98
CA THR A 54 12.19 2.71 -28.63
C THR A 54 12.19 1.18 -28.58
N GLY A 55 11.22 0.60 -27.88
CA GLY A 55 11.09 -0.83 -27.65
C GLY A 55 10.94 -1.61 -28.96
N LYS A 56 12.09 -1.95 -29.56
CA LYS A 56 12.49 -3.10 -30.41
C LYS A 56 11.46 -3.79 -31.31
N GLY A 57 10.34 -3.15 -31.59
CA GLY A 57 9.48 -3.35 -32.74
C GLY A 57 9.74 -2.17 -33.63
N SER A 58 10.76 -2.29 -34.48
CA SER A 58 10.73 -1.59 -35.77
C SER A 58 9.29 -1.68 -36.29
N MET A 59 8.81 -0.60 -36.89
CA MET A 59 7.49 -0.28 -37.45
C MET A 59 6.87 -1.34 -38.40
N LEU A 60 7.38 -2.57 -38.36
CA LEU A 60 7.24 -3.72 -39.23
C LEU A 60 6.53 -4.92 -38.55
N THR A 61 6.39 -4.94 -37.22
CA THR A 61 5.70 -6.04 -36.51
C THR A 61 4.23 -5.76 -36.17
N THR A 62 3.76 -4.52 -36.40
CA THR A 62 2.35 -4.10 -36.22
C THR A 62 1.34 -4.96 -36.98
N PRO A 63 1.58 -5.41 -38.23
CA PRO A 63 0.65 -6.32 -38.90
C PRO A 63 0.83 -7.80 -38.49
N LEU A 64 1.99 -8.19 -37.94
CA LEU A 64 2.21 -9.56 -37.45
C LEU A 64 1.63 -9.82 -36.06
N ALA A 65 1.43 -8.77 -35.25
CA ALA A 65 0.78 -8.86 -33.94
C ALA A 65 -0.74 -9.12 -34.05
N LEU A 66 -1.35 -8.80 -35.19
CA LEU A 66 -2.76 -9.13 -35.48
C LEU A 66 -2.97 -10.60 -35.89
N LEU A 67 -1.91 -11.30 -36.31
CA LEU A 67 -1.99 -12.67 -36.83
C LEU A 67 -1.57 -13.74 -35.80
N ASN A 68 -0.71 -13.40 -34.85
CA ASN A 68 -0.32 -14.30 -33.77
C ASN A 68 -0.86 -13.75 -32.46
N LYS A 69 -1.65 -14.56 -31.74
CA LYS A 69 -1.97 -14.41 -30.30
C LYS A 69 -0.65 -14.30 -29.51
N ARG A 70 -0.04 -13.12 -29.49
CA ARG A 70 1.17 -12.85 -28.71
C ARG A 70 0.77 -12.49 -27.30
N ASP A 71 1.55 -13.00 -26.34
CA ASP A 71 1.57 -12.52 -24.97
C ASP A 71 1.65 -10.98 -24.97
N HIS A 72 0.68 -10.35 -24.32
CA HIS A 72 0.54 -8.91 -24.31
C HIS A 72 1.79 -8.27 -23.71
N PRO A 73 2.38 -7.25 -24.36
CA PRO A 73 3.63 -6.68 -23.89
C PRO A 73 3.40 -6.00 -22.54
N ALA A 74 4.19 -6.40 -21.54
CA ALA A 74 4.24 -5.69 -20.27
C ALA A 74 4.70 -4.25 -20.50
N ILE A 75 4.07 -3.31 -19.79
CA ILE A 75 4.37 -1.88 -19.95
C ILE A 75 5.64 -1.58 -19.14
N PRO A 76 6.71 -1.06 -19.76
CA PRO A 76 7.95 -0.80 -19.06
C PRO A 76 7.79 0.39 -18.09
N ILE A 77 8.28 0.18 -16.88
CA ILE A 77 8.21 1.13 -15.76
C ILE A 77 9.57 1.82 -15.63
N ASP A 78 9.55 3.13 -15.45
CA ASP A 78 10.76 3.87 -15.07
C ASP A 78 11.03 3.70 -13.58
N CYS A 79 11.91 2.76 -13.22
CA CYS A 79 12.23 2.49 -11.81
C CYS A 79 12.89 3.70 -11.09
N GLN A 80 13.55 4.61 -11.80
CA GLN A 80 14.16 5.79 -11.16
C GLN A 80 13.07 6.76 -10.73
N GLN A 81 12.18 7.11 -11.65
CA GLN A 81 11.07 8.02 -11.36
C GLN A 81 10.01 7.39 -10.44
N ALA A 82 9.75 6.08 -10.58
CA ALA A 82 8.85 5.32 -9.72
C ALA A 82 9.22 5.47 -8.23
N SER A 83 10.51 5.37 -7.90
CA SER A 83 10.97 5.44 -6.52
C SER A 83 10.70 6.81 -5.87
N PHE A 84 10.85 7.88 -6.65
CA PHE A 84 10.58 9.24 -6.21
C PHE A 84 9.08 9.49 -6.04
N ASP A 85 8.27 9.04 -7.00
CA ASP A 85 6.82 9.20 -6.98
C ASP A 85 6.17 8.39 -5.83
N VAL A 86 6.71 7.19 -5.54
CA VAL A 86 6.32 6.39 -4.37
C VAL A 86 6.67 7.13 -3.08
N LEU A 87 7.89 7.67 -2.96
CA LEU A 87 8.32 8.37 -1.75
C LEU A 87 7.51 9.64 -1.53
N LEU A 88 7.25 10.41 -2.59
CA LEU A 88 6.43 11.61 -2.56
C LEU A 88 4.99 11.27 -2.15
N GLU A 89 4.42 10.18 -2.67
CA GLU A 89 3.09 9.75 -2.28
C GLU A 89 3.05 9.33 -0.80
N LEU A 90 4.03 8.55 -0.34
CA LEU A 90 4.15 8.18 1.08
C LEU A 90 4.32 9.41 1.98
N GLN A 91 5.07 10.42 1.54
CA GLN A 91 5.22 11.68 2.25
C GLN A 91 3.91 12.45 2.28
N ASN A 92 3.18 12.53 1.15
CA ASN A 92 1.87 13.16 1.09
C ASN A 92 0.88 12.45 2.03
N TRP A 93 0.83 11.12 2.03
CA TRP A 93 0.07 10.36 3.02
C TRP A 93 0.52 10.62 4.47
N SER A 94 1.82 10.84 4.68
CA SER A 94 2.39 11.15 6.00
C SER A 94 2.18 12.60 6.43
N GLU A 95 1.86 13.53 5.54
CA GLU A 95 1.71 14.96 5.82
C GLU A 95 0.25 15.39 5.82
N ASP A 96 -0.56 14.78 4.94
CA ASP A 96 -1.98 15.06 4.82
C ASP A 96 -2.72 14.60 6.09
N ASP A 97 -3.37 15.52 6.79
CA ASP A 97 -4.08 15.30 8.07
C ASP A 97 -5.58 15.04 7.81
N THR A 98 -5.90 14.51 6.63
CA THR A 98 -7.27 14.26 6.19
C THR A 98 -7.85 13.03 6.89
N ALA A 99 -9.18 13.02 7.07
CA ALA A 99 -9.96 12.08 7.90
C ALA A 99 -9.73 10.57 7.69
N LEU A 100 -8.98 10.17 6.66
CA LEU A 100 -8.58 8.78 6.40
C LEU A 100 -7.31 8.37 7.17
N LYS A 101 -6.51 9.34 7.60
CA LYS A 101 -5.33 9.14 8.44
C LYS A 101 -5.72 9.30 9.90
N ARG A 102 -5.53 8.25 10.70
CA ARG A 102 -5.70 8.37 12.15
C ARG A 102 -4.48 9.06 12.73
N HIS A 103 -4.73 10.00 13.65
CA HIS A 103 -3.74 10.74 14.44
C HIS A 103 -2.67 9.83 15.12
N GLU A 104 -2.98 8.54 15.30
CA GLU A 104 -2.14 7.54 15.96
C GLU A 104 -1.01 6.96 15.07
N LEU A 105 -1.06 7.16 13.75
CA LEU A 105 -0.01 6.72 12.82
C LEU A 105 1.05 7.82 12.66
N GLN A 106 2.24 7.59 13.23
CA GLN A 106 3.39 8.45 12.97
C GLN A 106 3.92 8.23 11.55
N ARG A 107 4.91 9.05 11.18
CA ARG A 107 5.57 9.10 9.88
C ARG A 107 5.78 7.71 9.28
N ILE A 108 5.22 7.50 8.09
CA ILE A 108 5.41 6.29 7.29
C ILE A 108 6.77 6.41 6.61
N SER A 109 7.62 5.40 6.73
CA SER A 109 8.91 5.34 6.03
C SER A 109 9.00 4.11 5.12
N LEU A 110 9.70 4.30 4.00
CA LEU A 110 10.02 3.24 3.06
C LEU A 110 11.24 2.47 3.58
N THR A 111 11.12 1.15 3.69
CA THR A 111 12.20 0.25 4.16
C THR A 111 12.86 -0.51 3.03
N ASP A 112 12.09 -0.93 2.05
CA ASP A 112 12.57 -1.70 0.91
C ASP A 112 11.82 -1.30 -0.34
N PHE A 113 12.52 -1.27 -1.46
CA PHE A 113 12.00 -0.94 -2.79
C PHE A 113 12.69 -1.84 -3.82
N SER A 114 11.90 -2.65 -4.51
CA SER A 114 12.37 -3.54 -5.56
C SER A 114 11.53 -3.35 -6.83
N CYS A 115 12.20 -3.14 -7.96
CA CYS A 115 11.60 -2.85 -9.25
C CYS A 115 12.27 -3.70 -10.34
N ASP A 116 11.48 -4.53 -11.02
CA ASP A 116 11.95 -5.44 -12.09
C ASP A 116 11.70 -4.87 -13.50
N GLY A 117 11.30 -3.60 -13.60
CA GLY A 117 10.97 -2.91 -14.85
C GLY A 117 9.54 -3.15 -15.37
N THR A 118 8.81 -4.11 -14.82
CA THR A 118 7.37 -4.36 -15.12
C THR A 118 6.54 -4.60 -13.86
N SER A 119 7.19 -4.95 -12.75
CA SER A 119 6.62 -5.03 -11.41
C SER A 119 7.38 -4.14 -10.42
N VAL A 120 6.64 -3.60 -9.46
CA VAL A 120 7.18 -2.83 -8.33
C VAL A 120 6.67 -3.45 -7.05
N SER A 121 7.58 -3.65 -6.11
CA SER A 121 7.28 -4.09 -4.75
C SER A 121 7.93 -3.15 -3.74
N ILE A 122 7.17 -2.79 -2.71
CA ILE A 122 7.63 -1.88 -1.67
C ILE A 122 7.29 -2.45 -0.31
N SER A 123 8.14 -2.15 0.66
CA SER A 123 7.88 -2.42 2.06
C SER A 123 8.03 -1.14 2.87
N THR A 124 7.07 -0.87 3.73
CA THR A 124 7.05 0.30 4.59
C THR A 124 6.94 -0.08 6.05
N ASN A 125 7.39 0.81 6.90
CA ASN A 125 7.21 0.75 8.34
C ASN A 125 6.52 2.03 8.84
N ALA A 126 5.71 1.89 9.88
CA ALA A 126 5.10 3.01 10.59
C ALA A 126 5.06 2.72 12.08
N LYS A 127 5.27 3.76 12.90
CA LYS A 127 5.14 3.66 14.35
C LYS A 127 3.73 4.09 14.77
N VAL A 128 3.06 3.27 15.57
CA VAL A 128 1.73 3.55 16.12
C VAL A 128 1.84 3.73 17.62
N ILE A 129 1.22 4.80 18.13
CA ILE A 129 1.05 5.01 19.57
C ILE A 129 -0.28 4.39 19.99
N PHE A 130 -0.32 3.77 21.18
CA PHE A 130 -1.57 3.25 21.73
C PHE A 130 -2.40 4.37 22.36
N PRO A 131 -3.73 4.35 22.17
CA PRO A 131 -4.61 5.37 22.74
C PRO A 131 -4.67 5.32 24.27
N PHE A 132 -4.41 4.15 24.88
CA PHE A 132 -4.36 4.01 26.33
C PHE A 132 -3.01 3.45 26.80
N THR A 133 -2.46 4.07 27.85
CA THR A 133 -1.28 3.57 28.55
C THR A 133 -1.73 2.63 29.67
N LEU A 134 -1.47 1.34 29.52
CA LEU A 134 -1.84 0.36 30.54
C LEU A 134 -0.94 0.57 31.79
N PRO A 135 -1.49 0.71 33.01
CA PRO A 135 -0.69 0.95 34.21
C PRO A 135 0.22 -0.24 34.60
N PHE A 136 0.05 -1.38 33.95
CA PHE A 136 0.79 -2.63 34.17
C PHE A 136 1.73 -3.01 33.01
N SER A 137 1.83 -2.18 31.95
CA SER A 137 2.73 -2.42 30.82
C SER A 137 3.40 -1.12 30.37
N SER A 138 4.71 -1.15 30.16
CA SER A 138 5.49 0.01 29.68
C SER A 138 5.47 0.17 28.16
N MET A 139 4.67 -0.62 27.45
CA MET A 139 4.63 -0.63 25.99
C MET A 139 3.55 0.34 25.49
N ASN A 140 3.96 1.55 25.08
CA ASN A 140 3.06 2.61 24.58
C ASN A 140 3.07 2.75 23.06
N SER A 141 3.85 1.93 22.35
CA SER A 141 3.93 1.99 20.89
C SER A 141 4.27 0.65 20.27
N ALA A 142 3.77 0.42 19.05
CA ALA A 142 4.14 -0.71 18.20
C ALA A 142 4.73 -0.21 16.88
N LEU A 143 5.67 -0.98 16.32
CA LEU A 143 6.13 -0.82 14.96
C LEU A 143 5.30 -1.74 14.06
N LEU A 144 4.66 -1.17 13.05
CA LEU A 144 3.90 -1.89 12.03
C LEU A 144 4.71 -1.92 10.75
N THR A 145 4.63 -3.04 10.03
CA THR A 145 5.21 -3.21 8.71
C THR A 145 4.12 -3.62 7.71
N SER A 146 4.24 -3.12 6.49
CA SER A 146 3.34 -3.42 5.38
C SER A 146 4.13 -3.55 4.09
N SER A 147 3.84 -4.59 3.31
CA SER A 147 4.43 -4.84 2.00
C SER A 147 3.34 -4.95 0.94
N ALA A 148 3.54 -4.27 -0.18
CA ALA A 148 2.63 -4.33 -1.33
C ALA A 148 3.44 -4.51 -2.61
N ALA A 149 2.88 -5.22 -3.58
CA ALA A 149 3.46 -5.43 -4.89
C ALA A 149 2.39 -5.29 -5.97
N SER A 150 2.75 -4.66 -7.08
CA SER A 150 1.87 -4.51 -8.23
C SER A 150 2.68 -4.66 -9.53
N THR A 151 1.98 -5.00 -10.60
CA THR A 151 2.54 -5.20 -11.92
C THR A 151 1.75 -4.40 -12.95
N ASN A 152 2.44 -3.88 -13.95
CA ASN A 152 1.82 -3.13 -15.04
C ASN A 152 1.69 -4.01 -16.28
N GLN A 153 0.47 -4.48 -16.53
CA GLN A 153 0.13 -5.29 -17.70
C GLN A 153 -1.07 -4.66 -18.43
N VAL A 154 -1.10 -4.85 -19.74
CA VAL A 154 -2.23 -4.39 -20.56
C VAL A 154 -3.50 -5.15 -20.15
N GLN A 155 -4.61 -4.43 -20.02
CA GLN A 155 -5.87 -5.05 -19.63
C GLN A 155 -6.42 -5.93 -20.75
N GLU A 156 -6.58 -7.22 -20.45
CA GLU A 156 -7.14 -8.22 -21.35
C GLU A 156 -8.66 -8.02 -21.52
N GLY A 157 -9.12 -7.78 -22.76
CA GLY A 157 -10.55 -7.72 -23.08
C GLY A 157 -10.85 -7.22 -24.49
N PHE A 158 -11.92 -7.74 -25.09
CA PHE A 158 -12.45 -7.20 -26.35
C PHE A 158 -13.32 -5.98 -26.03
N TYR A 159 -12.83 -4.79 -26.36
CA TYR A 159 -13.57 -3.55 -26.18
C TYR A 159 -14.17 -3.12 -27.52
N LEU A 160 -15.50 -3.11 -27.61
CA LEU A 160 -16.24 -2.58 -28.76
C LEU A 160 -16.87 -1.27 -28.32
N PHE A 161 -16.47 -0.16 -28.95
CA PHE A 161 -16.91 1.20 -28.58
C PHE A 161 -16.70 1.58 -27.09
N GLY A 162 -15.62 1.11 -26.46
CA GLY A 162 -15.33 1.39 -25.05
C GLY A 162 -16.14 0.54 -24.05
N ILE A 163 -16.96 -0.39 -24.53
CA ILE A 163 -17.72 -1.34 -23.71
C ILE A 163 -17.01 -2.70 -23.77
N ARG A 164 -16.71 -3.28 -22.61
CA ARG A 164 -16.12 -4.62 -22.49
C ARG A 164 -17.16 -5.68 -22.86
N LEU A 165 -16.98 -6.34 -24.00
CA LEU A 165 -17.76 -7.53 -24.35
C LEU A 165 -16.99 -8.75 -23.86
N HIS A 166 -17.69 -9.57 -23.06
CA HIS A 166 -17.14 -10.68 -22.30
C HIS A 166 -16.50 -11.76 -23.18
#